data_AF-A0A2T0PTA2-F1
#
_entry.id   AF-A0A2T0PTA2-F1
#
_cell.length_a   1.000
_cell.length_b   1.000
_cell.length_c   1.000
_cell.angle_alpha   90.00
_cell.angle_beta   90.00
_cell.angle_gamma   90.00
#
_symmetry.space_group_name_H-M   'P 1'
#
loop_
_entity.id
_entity.type
_entity.pdbx_description
1 polymer ?
#
loop_
_entity_poly.entity_id
_entity_poly.type
_entity_poly.pdbx_seq_one_letter_code
_entity_poly.pdbx_strand_id
1 'polypeptide(L)'
;MFRLVDIDIRWSGRDSNTPDGCIIATGLDPHGNLRTFLYRGDEPSDGGFLGSILYPEPGAGTPLAYGPRGGWVPCGGGEAAMLVRLAEKADREGQDR
;
A
#
# COMPACT_ATOMS: atom_id res chain seq x y z
N MET A 1 10.08 -2.94 -5.29
CA MET A 1 9.95 -2.01 -4.16
C MET A 1 9.88 -0.62 -4.74
N PHE A 2 8.87 0.17 -4.38
CA PHE A 2 8.78 1.57 -4.80
C PHE A 2 9.59 2.43 -3.82
N ARG A 3 10.48 3.28 -4.33
CA ARG A 3 11.14 4.29 -3.50
C ARG A 3 10.20 5.48 -3.39
N LEU A 4 10.11 6.06 -2.20
CA LEU A 4 9.24 7.20 -1.93
C LEU A 4 9.50 8.38 -2.87
N VAL A 5 10.78 8.62 -3.21
CA VAL A 5 11.21 9.70 -4.12
C VAL A 5 10.70 9.52 -5.55
N ASP A 6 10.37 8.30 -5.96
CA ASP A 6 9.90 8.00 -7.31
C ASP A 6 8.35 8.03 -7.41
N ILE A 7 7.66 8.34 -6.31
CA ILE A 7 6.20 8.38 -6.23
C ILE A 7 5.72 9.84 -6.29
N ASP A 8 4.81 10.12 -7.21
CA ASP A 8 4.08 11.40 -7.25
C ASP A 8 2.97 11.39 -6.18
N ILE A 9 3.34 11.65 -4.92
CA ILE A 9 2.39 11.68 -3.81
C ILE A 9 1.50 12.92 -3.92
N ARG A 10 0.20 12.68 -4.00
CA ARG A 10 -0.82 13.74 -4.06
C ARG A 10 -1.46 14.00 -2.71
N TRP A 11 -1.53 12.96 -1.89
CA TRP A 11 -2.06 13.03 -0.55
C TRP A 11 -1.42 11.97 0.33
N SER A 12 -1.24 12.29 1.61
CA SER A 12 -0.84 11.32 2.63
C SER A 12 -1.56 11.63 3.93
N GLY A 13 -1.93 10.59 4.66
CA GLY A 13 -2.59 10.73 5.94
C GLY A 13 -3.19 9.43 6.44
N ARG A 14 -4.01 9.56 7.47
CA ARG A 14 -4.82 8.47 8.00
C ARG A 14 -6.28 8.77 7.75
N ASP A 15 -7.01 7.72 7.43
CA ASP A 15 -8.46 7.73 7.30
C ASP A 15 -9.05 6.54 8.06
N SER A 16 -10.37 6.35 7.95
CA SER A 16 -11.07 5.23 8.61
C SER A 16 -10.67 3.84 8.09
N ASN A 17 -9.94 3.75 6.98
CA ASN A 17 -9.49 2.50 6.39
C ASN A 17 -8.05 2.16 6.75
N THR A 18 -7.32 3.10 7.33
CA THR A 18 -5.91 2.97 7.63
C THR A 18 -5.72 2.09 8.87
N PRO A 19 -4.97 0.96 8.78
CA PRO A 19 -4.66 0.13 9.94
C PRO A 19 -3.90 0.90 11.03
N ASP A 20 -4.10 0.49 12.29
CA ASP A 20 -3.40 1.09 13.43
C ASP A 20 -1.87 1.04 13.25
N GLY A 21 -1.21 2.11 13.68
CA GLY A 21 0.25 2.25 13.56
C GLY A 21 0.76 2.41 12.12
N CYS A 22 -0.13 2.62 11.16
CA CYS A 22 0.22 2.84 9.75
C CYS A 22 -0.20 4.24 9.28
N ILE A 23 0.30 4.60 8.11
CA ILE A 23 -0.10 5.76 7.31
C ILE A 23 -0.23 5.35 5.85
N ILE A 24 -1.15 5.97 5.12
CA ILE A 24 -1.28 5.77 3.68
C ILE A 24 -0.81 7.00 2.90
N ALA A 25 -0.34 6.77 1.68
CA ALA A 25 -0.13 7.80 0.68
C ALA A 25 -0.82 7.40 -0.61
N THR A 26 -1.49 8.33 -1.28
CA THR A 26 -2.12 8.11 -2.58
C THR A 26 -1.39 8.95 -3.63
N GLY A 27 -1.03 8.31 -4.73
CA GLY A 27 -0.20 8.93 -5.75
C GLY A 27 -0.05 8.08 -7.00
N LEU A 28 0.78 8.54 -7.92
CA LEU A 28 1.15 7.75 -9.10
C LEU A 28 2.48 7.05 -8.88
N ASP A 29 2.55 5.79 -9.31
CA ASP A 29 3.82 5.07 -9.40
C ASP A 29 4.67 5.57 -10.59
N PRO A 30 5.94 5.13 -10.73
CA PRO A 30 6.82 5.56 -11.82
C PRO A 30 6.32 5.25 -13.24
N HIS A 31 5.30 4.40 -13.36
CA HIS A 31 4.66 4.04 -14.62
C HIS A 31 3.34 4.80 -14.84
N GLY A 32 3.00 5.73 -13.95
CA GLY A 32 1.77 6.53 -14.03
C GLY A 32 0.53 5.83 -13.48
N ASN A 33 0.66 4.69 -12.80
CA ASN A 33 -0.50 3.99 -12.25
C ASN A 33 -0.92 4.59 -10.90
N LEU A 34 -2.22 4.78 -10.72
CA LEU A 34 -2.78 5.22 -9.44
C LEU A 34 -2.65 4.11 -8.39
N ARG A 35 -2.08 4.47 -7.23
CA ARG A 35 -1.92 3.57 -6.10
C ARG A 35 -2.21 4.24 -4.77
N THR A 36 -2.64 3.40 -3.83
CA THR A 36 -2.57 3.68 -2.39
C THR A 36 -1.43 2.86 -1.82
N PHE A 37 -0.41 3.51 -1.27
CA PHE A 37 0.76 2.92 -0.65
C PHE A 37 0.56 2.90 0.86
N LEU A 38 0.91 1.78 1.52
CA LEU A 38 0.82 1.61 2.96
C LEU A 38 2.22 1.62 3.58
N TYR A 39 2.38 2.40 4.63
CA TYR A 39 3.62 2.51 5.40
C TYR A 39 3.36 2.30 6.89
N ARG A 40 4.34 1.75 7.60
CA ARG A 40 4.39 1.74 9.06
C ARG A 40 4.87 3.09 9.59
N GLY A 41 4.25 3.54 10.68
CA GLY A 41 4.60 4.78 11.38
C GLY A 41 3.64 5.94 11.08
N ASP A 42 4.10 7.15 11.40
CA ASP A 42 3.35 8.40 11.27
C ASP A 42 3.59 9.14 9.95
N GLU A 43 4.63 8.77 9.20
CA GLU A 43 5.00 9.41 7.93
C GLU A 43 5.43 8.37 6.89
N PRO A 44 5.14 8.58 5.59
CA PRO A 44 5.64 7.71 4.54
C PRO A 44 7.17 7.64 4.54
N SER A 45 7.72 6.43 4.48
CA SER A 45 9.17 6.23 4.44
C SER A 45 9.53 4.95 3.71
N ASP A 46 10.71 4.92 3.07
CA ASP A 46 11.19 3.72 2.37
C ASP A 46 11.28 2.50 3.31
N GLY A 47 11.76 2.71 4.55
CA GLY A 47 11.89 1.65 5.56
C GLY A 47 10.55 1.19 6.14
N GLY A 48 9.53 2.04 6.11
CA GLY A 48 8.19 1.72 6.58
C GLY A 48 7.30 1.04 5.53
N PHE A 49 7.73 0.89 4.27
CA PHE A 49 6.86 0.43 3.19
C PHE A 49 6.33 -1.00 3.40
N LEU A 50 5.01 -1.17 3.45
CA LEU A 50 4.32 -2.45 3.69
C LEU A 50 3.64 -3.01 2.42
N GLY A 51 3.54 -2.21 1.36
CA GLY A 51 2.92 -2.61 0.10
C GLY A 51 2.03 -1.53 -0.49
N SER A 52 1.31 -1.87 -1.56
CA SER A 52 0.43 -0.94 -2.25
C SER A 52 -0.78 -1.64 -2.84
N ILE A 53 -1.85 -0.88 -3.03
CA ILE A 53 -3.02 -1.25 -3.81
C ILE A 53 -2.92 -0.53 -5.15
N LEU A 54 -2.98 -1.28 -6.24
CA LEU A 54 -3.12 -0.75 -7.59
C LEU A 54 -4.60 -0.58 -7.92
N TYR A 55 -4.97 0.61 -8.38
CA TYR A 55 -6.29 0.88 -8.94
C TYR A 55 -6.17 0.87 -10.45
N PRO A 56 -6.74 -0.14 -11.13
CA PRO A 56 -6.78 -0.14 -12.59
C PRO A 56 -7.62 1.03 -13.10
N GLU A 57 -7.45 1.38 -14.37
CA GLU A 57 -8.28 2.40 -15.00
C GLU A 57 -9.78 2.08 -14.84
N PRO A 58 -10.65 3.10 -14.80
CA PRO A 58 -12.08 2.90 -14.69
C PRO A 58 -12.60 1.90 -15.75
N GLY A 59 -13.19 0.79 -15.30
CA GLY A 59 -13.69 -0.28 -16.17
C GLY A 59 -12.70 -1.39 -16.52
N ALA A 60 -11.43 -1.28 -16.12
CA ALA A 60 -10.39 -2.26 -16.45
C ALA A 60 -10.22 -3.39 -15.41
N GLY A 61 -10.91 -3.31 -14.26
CA GLY A 61 -10.95 -4.40 -13.28
C GLY A 61 -11.14 -3.93 -11.84
N THR A 62 -10.85 -4.83 -10.90
CA THR A 62 -10.86 -4.55 -9.46
C THR A 62 -9.48 -4.17 -8.96
N PRO A 63 -9.37 -3.41 -7.85
CA PRO A 63 -8.09 -3.12 -7.23
C PRO A 63 -7.30 -4.38 -6.86
N LEU A 64 -5.96 -4.28 -6.86
CA LEU A 64 -5.04 -5.40 -6.59
C LEU A 64 -3.99 -5.01 -5.56
N ALA A 65 -3.82 -5.82 -4.52
CA ALA A 65 -2.80 -5.58 -3.50
C ALA A 65 -1.47 -6.28 -3.83
N TYR A 66 -0.37 -5.58 -3.56
CA TYR A 66 0.99 -6.06 -3.72
C TYR A 66 1.79 -5.78 -2.46
N GLY A 67 2.50 -6.78 -1.96
CA GLY A 67 3.39 -6.65 -0.82
C GLY A 67 4.62 -5.78 -1.14
N PRO A 68 5.49 -5.54 -0.15
CA PRO A 68 6.59 -4.56 -0.29
C PRO A 68 7.64 -4.95 -1.34
N ARG A 69 7.73 -6.25 -1.63
CA ARG A 69 8.59 -6.83 -2.67
C ARG A 69 7.93 -6.99 -4.04
N GLY A 70 6.68 -6.53 -4.21
CA GLY A 70 5.93 -6.62 -5.46
C GLY A 70 5.20 -7.96 -5.66
N GLY A 71 5.25 -8.87 -4.70
CA GLY A 71 4.45 -10.09 -4.74
C GLY A 71 2.96 -9.79 -4.58
N TRP A 72 2.12 -10.36 -5.44
CA TRP A 72 0.67 -10.24 -5.31
C TRP A 72 0.20 -10.79 -3.97
N VAL A 73 -0.72 -10.07 -3.33
CA VAL A 73 -1.34 -10.46 -2.07
C VAL A 73 -2.79 -10.80 -2.36
N PRO A 74 -3.18 -12.09 -2.29
CA PRO A 74 -4.57 -12.48 -2.45
C PRO A 74 -5.41 -11.84 -1.35
N CYS A 75 -6.32 -10.96 -1.74
CA CYS A 75 -7.27 -10.31 -0.85
C CYS A 75 -8.59 -10.11 -1.60
N GLY A 76 -9.70 -10.51 -0.98
CA GLY A 76 -11.04 -10.12 -1.39
C GLY A 76 -11.51 -8.91 -0.58
N GLY A 77 -12.57 -8.25 -1.05
CA GLY A 77 -13.18 -7.10 -0.36
C GLY A 77 -12.67 -5.75 -0.87
N GLY A 78 -13.11 -4.67 -0.20
CA GLY A 78 -12.72 -3.30 -0.52
C GLY A 78 -11.34 -2.92 0.01
N GLU A 79 -10.94 -1.67 -0.24
CA GLU A 79 -9.64 -1.11 0.11
C GLU A 79 -9.22 -1.37 1.57
N ALA A 80 -10.10 -1.13 2.54
CA ALA A 80 -9.82 -1.35 3.96
C ALA A 80 -9.35 -2.79 4.24
N ALA A 81 -10.01 -3.80 3.66
CA ALA A 81 -9.63 -5.20 3.84
C ALA A 81 -8.27 -5.51 3.21
N MET A 82 -7.96 -4.89 2.06
CA MET A 82 -6.66 -5.02 1.40
C MET A 82 -5.54 -4.39 2.24
N LEU A 83 -5.75 -3.20 2.81
CA LEU A 83 -4.79 -2.52 3.68
C LEU A 83 -4.49 -3.31 4.95
N VAL A 84 -5.53 -3.82 5.62
CA VAL A 84 -5.36 -4.72 6.78
C VAL A 84 -4.54 -5.94 6.39
N ARG A 85 -4.84 -6.56 5.25
CA ARG A 85 -4.12 -7.75 4.79
C ARG A 85 -2.63 -7.49 4.53
N LEU A 86 -2.29 -6.31 4.00
CA LEU A 86 -0.90 -5.89 3.79
C LEU A 86 -0.18 -5.71 5.13
N ALA A 87 -0.79 -5.03 6.10
CA ALA A 87 -0.23 -4.85 7.44
C ALA A 87 0.06 -6.19 8.12
N GLU A 88 -0.92 -7.10 8.17
CA GLU A 88 -0.77 -8.43 8.76
C GLU A 88 0.35 -9.25 8.08
N LYS A 89 0.48 -9.15 6.75
CA LYS A 89 1.51 -9.89 6.02
C LYS A 89 2.90 -9.36 6.35
N ALA A 90 3.05 -8.05 6.45
CA ALA A 90 4.30 -7.44 6.84
C ALA A 90 4.69 -7.81 8.28
N ASP A 91 3.74 -7.90 9.22
CA ASP A 91 4.01 -8.35 10.59
C ASP A 91 4.52 -9.79 10.66
N ARG A 92 3.89 -10.71 9.92
CA ARG A 92 4.36 -12.11 9.86
C ARG A 92 5.77 -12.23 9.28
N GLU A 93 6.05 -11.51 8.19
CA GLU A 93 7.37 -11.52 7.56
C GLU A 93 8.47 -10.82 8.39
N GLY A 94 8.07 -9.95 9.33
CA GLY A 94 8.98 -9.31 10.28
C GLY A 94 9.30 -10.15 11.51
N GLN A 95 8.47 -11.15 11.86
CA GLN A 95 8.69 -12.06 12.99
C GLN A 95 9.63 -13.23 12.65
N ASP A 96 9.82 -13.52 11.36
CA ASP A 96 10.71 -14.58 10.86
C ASP A 96 12.18 -14.12 10.68
N ARG A 97 12.58 -13.00 11.30
CA ARG A 97 13.91 -12.39 11.20
C ARG A 97 14.51 -12.15 12.58
#